data_AF-A0A959DT58-F1
#
_entry.id   AF-A0A959DT58-F1
#
_cell.length_a   1.000
_cell.length_b   1.000
_cell.length_c   1.000
_cell.angle_alpha   90.00
_cell.angle_beta   90.00
_cell.angle_gamma   90.00
#
_symmetry.space_group_name_H-M   'P 1'
#
loop_
_entity.id
_entity.type
_entity.pdbx_description
1 polymer ?
#
loop_
_entity_poly.entity_id
_entity_poly.type
_entity_poly.pdbx_seq_one_letter_code
_entity_poly.pdbx_strand_id
1 'polypeptide(L)' 'MQLPTDRPSSIEKLTATEVDLLVIGGGLTGAGIALDAASRGMVTILIDRADVGSGASTHT' A
#
# COMPACT_ATOMS: atom_id res chain seq x y z
N MET A 1 0.09 16.28 4.98
CA MET A 1 0.51 14.89 5.20
C MET A 1 1.75 14.65 4.35
N GLN A 2 2.94 14.69 4.98
CA GLN A 2 4.21 14.55 4.26
C GLN A 2 4.34 13.10 3.79
N LEU A 3 4.37 12.86 2.48
CA LEU A 3 4.71 11.54 1.96
C LEU A 3 6.15 11.22 2.37
N PRO A 4 6.47 10.00 2.83
CA PRO A 4 7.85 9.62 3.11
C PRO A 4 8.66 9.69 1.80
N THR A 5 9.44 10.75 1.63
CA THR A 5 10.35 10.93 0.48
C THR A 5 11.58 10.04 0.53
N ASP A 6 11.71 9.24 1.59
CA ASP A 6 12.87 8.40 1.86
C ASP A 6 12.46 6.91 1.80
N ARG A 7 12.74 6.28 0.65
CA ARG A 7 12.45 4.86 0.40
C ARG A 7 13.17 3.92 1.38
N PRO A 8 14.48 4.10 1.69
CA PRO A 8 15.19 3.28 2.66
C PRO A 8 14.49 3.19 4.03
N SER A 9 14.13 4.33 4.63
CA SER A 9 13.49 4.34 5.96
C SER A 9 12.06 3.79 5.93
N SER A 10 11.37 3.90 4.80
CA SER A 10 10.08 3.25 4.60
C SER A 10 10.24 1.72 4.59
N ILE A 11 11.22 1.19 3.85
CA ILE A 11 11.49 -0.26 3.81
C ILE A 11 11.85 -0.78 5.21
N GLU A 12 12.71 -0.06 5.95
CA GLU A 12 13.10 -0.46 7.30
C GLU A 12 11.88 -0.58 8.23
N LYS A 13 10.97 0.39 8.20
CA LYS A 13 9.72 0.34 8.96
C LYS A 13 8.83 -0.83 8.55
N LEU A 14 8.71 -1.11 7.24
CA LEU A 14 7.93 -2.25 6.75
C LEU A 14 8.53 -3.59 7.18
N THR A 15 9.86 -3.69 7.26
CA THR A 15 10.54 -4.91 7.74
C THR A 15 10.50 -5.08 9.26
N ALA A 16 10.35 -3.99 10.00
CA ALA A 16 10.31 -3.99 11.47
C ALA A 16 8.89 -4.15 12.05
N THR A 17 7.87 -4.17 11.20
CA THR A 17 6.46 -4.22 11.62
C THR A 17 5.85 -5.57 11.24
N GLU A 18 5.30 -6.30 12.20
CA GLU A 18 4.41 -7.43 11.89
C GLU A 18 3.10 -6.89 11.30
N VAL A 19 2.72 -7.42 10.14
CA VAL A 19 1.50 -7.01 9.45
C VAL A 19 0.58 -8.18 9.25
N ASP A 20 -0.71 -7.92 9.35
CA ASP A 20 -1.76 -8.92 9.15
C ASP A 20 -2.00 -9.18 7.66
N LEU A 21 -1.75 -8.18 6.81
CA LEU A 21 -1.96 -8.27 5.37
C LEU A 21 -0.97 -7.42 4.57
N LEU A 22 -0.34 -8.06 3.57
CA LEU A 22 0.45 -7.40 2.53
C LEU A 22 -0.27 -7.49 1.18
N VAL A 23 -0.61 -6.34 0.60
CA VAL A 23 -1.25 -6.23 -0.73
C VAL A 23 -0.22 -5.75 -1.75
N ILE A 24 -0.10 -6.49 -2.86
CA ILE A 24 0.84 -6.18 -3.95
C ILE A 24 0.05 -5.71 -5.18
N GLY A 25 0.29 -4.47 -5.61
CA GLY A 25 -0.37 -3.79 -6.73
C GLY A 25 -1.38 -2.74 -6.27
N GLY A 26 -1.15 -1.47 -6.59
CA GLY A 26 -1.96 -0.32 -6.14
C GLY A 26 -3.09 0.09 -7.08
N GLY A 27 -3.61 -0.82 -7.92
CA GLY A 27 -4.81 -0.57 -8.72
C GLY A 27 -6.09 -0.58 -7.86
N LEU A 28 -7.26 -0.34 -8.48
CA LEU A 28 -8.57 -0.28 -7.80
C LEU A 28 -8.82 -1.48 -6.88
N THR A 29 -8.54 -2.69 -7.35
CA THR A 29 -8.72 -3.92 -6.56
C THR A 29 -7.80 -3.95 -5.34
N GLY A 30 -6.52 -3.63 -5.51
CA GLY A 30 -5.56 -3.62 -4.40
C GLY A 30 -5.87 -2.52 -3.38
N ALA A 31 -6.25 -1.34 -3.84
CA ALA A 31 -6.71 -0.25 -2.99
C ALA A 31 -7.99 -0.61 -2.22
N GLY A 32 -8.95 -1.27 -2.88
CA GLY A 32 -10.19 -1.73 -2.25
C GLY A 32 -9.95 -2.80 -1.17
N ILE A 33 -9.08 -3.76 -1.44
CA ILE A 33 -8.66 -4.78 -0.45
C ILE A 33 -7.96 -4.11 0.73
N ALA A 34 -7.01 -3.21 0.47
CA ALA A 34 -6.29 -2.51 1.54
C ALA A 34 -7.22 -1.65 2.41
N LEU A 35 -8.20 -0.98 1.80
CA LEU A 35 -9.21 -0.20 2.51
C LEU A 35 -10.13 -1.08 3.35
N ASP A 36 -10.64 -2.18 2.81
CA ASP A 36 -11.50 -3.11 3.56
C ASP A 36 -10.74 -3.70 4.76
N ALA A 37 -9.51 -4.19 4.56
CA ALA A 37 -8.69 -4.73 5.63
C ALA A 37 -8.37 -3.68 6.72
N ALA A 38 -7.96 -2.48 6.32
CA ALA A 38 -7.71 -1.39 7.25
C ALA A 38 -8.98 -0.97 8.03
N SER A 39 -10.15 -0.96 7.37
CA SER A 39 -11.43 -0.64 8.01
C SER A 39 -11.84 -1.66 9.08
N ARG A 40 -11.34 -2.89 8.96
CA ARG A 40 -11.52 -3.98 9.94
C ARG A 40 -10.48 -3.95 11.07
N GLY A 41 -9.57 -2.98 11.05
CA GLY A 41 -8.53 -2.80 12.07
C GLY A 41 -7.25 -3.61 11.84
N MET A 42 -7.06 -4.18 10.66
CA MET A 42 -5.85 -4.94 10.32
C MET A 42 -4.67 -4.02 10.02
N VAL A 43 -3.48 -4.36 10.51
CA VAL A 43 -2.23 -3.72 10.09
C VAL A 43 -1.94 -4.13 8.65
N THR A 44 -2.24 -3.23 7.71
CA THR A 44 -2.22 -3.52 6.27
C THR A 44 -1.18 -2.66 5.55
N ILE A 45 -0.36 -3.30 4.70
CA ILE A 45 0.59 -2.62 3.81
C ILE A 45 0.15 -2.82 2.36
N LEU A 46 0.15 -1.75 1.56
CA LEU A 46 -0.02 -1.78 0.12
C LEU A 46 1.30 -1.37 -0.57
N ILE A 47 1.82 -2.19 -1.47
CA ILE A 47 3.01 -1.89 -2.27
C ILE A 47 2.65 -1.87 -3.75
N ASP A 48 2.99 -0.78 -4.44
CA ASP A 48 2.95 -0.70 -5.90
C ASP A 48 4.37 -0.55 -6.46
N ARG A 49 4.60 -1.07 -7.67
CA ARG A 49 5.86 -0.94 -8.41
C ARG A 49 6.07 0.50 -8.90
N ALA A 50 4.99 1.20 -9.21
CA ALA A 50 4.99 2.58 -9.68
C ALA A 50 4.21 3.46 -8.68
N ASP A 51 3.43 4.44 -9.13
CA ASP A 51 2.55 5.19 -8.23
C ASP A 51 1.27 4.39 -7.97
N VAL A 52 0.72 4.50 -6.76
CA VAL A 52 -0.60 3.94 -6.45
C VAL A 52 -1.61 4.48 -7.48
N GLY A 53 -2.25 3.58 -8.22
CA GLY A 53 -3.20 3.91 -9.29
C GLY A 53 -2.59 4.09 -10.68
N SER A 54 -1.27 3.96 -10.88
CA SER A 54 -0.63 4.20 -12.18
C SER A 54 -0.66 3.01 -13.15
N GLY A 55 -1.09 1.83 -12.70
CA GLY A 55 -1.11 0.63 -13.53
C GLY A 55 -2.37 0.43 -14.38
N ALA A 56 -3.56 0.80 -13.87
CA ALA A 56 -4.84 0.44 -14.51
C ALA A 56 -6.05 1.30 -14.08
N SER A 57 -5.88 2.59 -13.78
CA SER A 57 -7.02 3.47 -13.43
C SER A 57 -7.02 4.83 -14.13
N THR A 58 -6.14 5.03 -15.10
CA THR A 58 -6.01 6.29 -15.87
C THR A 58 -6.59 6.21 -17.29
N HIS A 59 -7.22 5.09 -17.68
CA HIS A 59 -7.76 4.87 -19.03
C HIS A 59 -9.26 4.52 -19.07
N THR A 60 -10.06 4.90 -18.08
CA THR A 60 -11.53 4.76 -18.16
C THR A 60 -12.22 5.87 -17.41
#